data_AF-A0A3T1D1U0-F1
#
_entry.id   AF-A0A3T1D1U0-F1
#
_cell.length_a   1.000
_cell.length_b   1.000
_cell.length_c   1.000
_cell.angle_alpha   90.00
_cell.angle_beta   90.00
_cell.angle_gamma   90.00
#
_symmetry.space_group_name_H-M   'P 1'
#
loop_
_entity.id
_entity.type
_entity.pdbx_description
1 polymer ?
#
loop_
_entity_poly.entity_id
_entity_poly.type
_entity_poly.pdbx_seq_one_letter_code
_entity_poly.pdbx_strand_id
1 'polypeptide(L)'
;MLQGYNKESVYDEVISPLMQQIIEVCKQEQIPMVTSFYLVSADVHPNGKELFCTTTLPVKGNTPDWIRDVIAMYEGRRDPIITATITITKEDSHE
;
A
#
# COMPACT_ATOMS: atom_id res chain seq x y z
N MET A 1 21.96 0.84 -1.40
CA MET A 1 21.05 1.74 -0.68
C MET A 1 21.80 3.01 -0.37
N LEU A 2 21.17 4.18 -0.51
CA LEU A 2 21.79 5.44 -0.13
C LEU A 2 21.82 5.54 1.40
N GLN A 3 22.99 5.89 1.95
CA GLN A 3 23.11 6.23 3.36
C GLN A 3 22.39 7.57 3.61
N GLY A 4 21.70 7.71 4.73
CA GLY A 4 20.98 8.95 5.03
C GLY A 4 19.66 9.14 4.25
N TYR A 5 19.08 8.08 3.67
CA TYR A 5 17.87 8.22 2.86
C TYR A 5 16.62 8.44 3.73
N ASN A 6 15.97 9.59 3.56
CA ASN A 6 14.68 9.90 4.15
C ASN A 6 13.83 10.74 3.18
N LYS A 7 12.66 10.20 2.80
CA LYS A 7 11.66 10.83 1.93
C LYS A 7 10.25 10.76 2.52
N GLU A 8 10.15 10.62 3.85
CA GLU A 8 8.88 10.58 4.57
C GLU A 8 8.05 11.86 4.31
N SER A 9 8.66 13.04 4.42
CA SER A 9 7.96 14.32 4.17
C SER A 9 7.44 14.46 2.74
N VAL A 10 8.19 13.97 1.74
CA VAL A 10 7.73 13.96 0.34
C VAL A 10 6.52 13.03 0.19
N TYR A 11 6.53 11.89 0.89
CA TYR A 11 5.39 10.99 0.88
C TYR A 11 4.16 11.66 1.50
N ASP A 12 4.30 12.24 2.69
CA ASP A 12 3.18 12.84 3.43
C ASP A 12 2.59 14.08 2.75
N GLU A 13 3.45 14.98 2.25
CA GLU A 13 3.03 16.28 1.70
C GLU A 13 2.57 16.18 0.24
N VAL A 14 3.15 15.27 -0.55
CA VAL A 14 2.93 15.22 -2.00
C VAL A 14 2.27 13.91 -2.44
N ILE A 15 2.80 12.77 -2.02
CA ILE A 15 2.36 11.47 -2.55
C ILE A 15 1.02 11.06 -1.91
N SER A 16 0.85 11.25 -0.61
CA SER A 16 -0.34 10.83 0.13
C SER A 16 -1.64 11.45 -0.41
N PRO A 17 -1.71 12.77 -0.69
CA PRO A 17 -2.88 13.36 -1.36
C PRO A 17 -3.16 12.82 -2.77
N LEU A 18 -2.12 12.46 -3.53
CA LEU A 18 -2.27 11.85 -4.86
C LEU A 18 -2.75 10.40 -4.75
N MET A 19 -2.22 9.65 -3.79
CA MET A 19 -2.65 8.28 -3.49
C MET A 19 -4.12 8.23 -3.12
N GLN A 20 -4.64 9.21 -2.36
CA GLN A 20 -6.07 9.29 -2.06
C GLN A 20 -6.92 9.36 -3.34
N GLN A 21 -6.51 10.17 -4.33
CA GLN A 21 -7.20 10.27 -5.61
C GLN A 21 -7.11 8.97 -6.41
N ILE A 22 -5.93 8.34 -6.45
CA ILE A 22 -5.72 7.05 -7.14
C ILE A 22 -6.58 5.96 -6.51
N ILE A 23 -6.59 5.86 -5.18
CA ILE A 23 -7.39 4.88 -4.44
C ILE A 23 -8.87 5.06 -4.77
N GLU A 24 -9.36 6.29 -4.84
CA GLU A 24 -10.76 6.56 -5.17
C GLU A 24 -11.12 6.11 -6.58
N VAL A 25 -10.28 6.42 -7.58
CA VAL A 25 -10.48 5.95 -8.96
C VAL A 25 -10.44 4.42 -9.02
N CYS A 26 -9.45 3.77 -8.41
CA CYS A 26 -9.35 2.31 -8.41
C CYS A 26 -10.52 1.64 -7.70
N LYS A 27 -11.10 2.28 -6.67
CA LYS A 27 -12.32 1.81 -6.02
C LYS A 27 -13.53 1.88 -6.94
N GLN A 28 -13.74 3.03 -7.59
CA GLN A 28 -14.86 3.26 -8.49
C GLN A 28 -14.85 2.31 -9.68
N GLU A 29 -13.68 2.12 -10.29
CA GLU A 29 -13.48 1.31 -11.49
C GLU A 29 -13.19 -0.18 -11.19
N GLN A 30 -13.23 -0.59 -9.91
CA GLN A 30 -12.97 -1.97 -9.49
C GLN A 30 -11.60 -2.51 -9.98
N ILE A 31 -10.57 -1.67 -9.92
CA ILE A 31 -9.20 -1.98 -10.32
C ILE A 31 -8.42 -2.46 -9.09
N PRO A 32 -7.98 -3.73 -9.04
CA PRO A 32 -7.11 -4.18 -7.96
C PRO A 32 -5.74 -3.52 -8.07
N MET A 33 -5.18 -3.07 -6.94
CA MET A 33 -3.86 -2.43 -6.92
C MET A 33 -3.02 -2.84 -5.71
N VAL A 34 -1.71 -2.83 -5.92
CA VAL A 34 -0.70 -2.84 -4.86
C VAL A 34 0.37 -1.80 -5.21
N THR A 35 0.71 -0.94 -4.25
CA THR A 35 1.74 0.09 -4.38
C THR A 35 2.57 0.14 -3.12
N SER A 36 3.89 0.14 -3.25
CA SER A 36 4.82 0.18 -2.12
C SER A 36 5.90 1.25 -2.37
N PHE A 37 6.17 2.07 -1.35
CA PHE A 37 7.16 3.13 -1.39
C PHE A 37 8.17 2.93 -0.27
N TYR A 38 9.46 2.96 -0.61
CA TYR A 38 10.55 2.99 0.35
C TYR A 38 10.82 4.43 0.79
N LEU A 39 10.68 4.69 2.09
CA LEU A 39 10.64 6.05 2.64
C LEU A 39 11.90 6.39 3.45
N VAL A 40 12.35 5.49 4.31
CA VAL A 40 13.46 5.78 5.23
C VAL A 40 14.38 4.57 5.36
N SER A 41 15.69 4.80 5.31
CA SER A 41 16.70 3.78 5.55
C SER A 41 16.92 3.50 7.03
N ALA A 42 17.32 2.26 7.34
CA ALA A 42 17.49 1.80 8.72
C ALA A 42 18.52 2.61 9.53
N ASP A 43 19.54 3.17 8.87
CA ASP A 43 20.56 4.02 9.49
C ASP A 43 20.04 5.41 9.91
N VAL A 44 18.86 5.81 9.42
CA VAL A 44 18.22 7.11 9.71
C VAL A 44 17.02 6.95 10.63
N HIS A 45 16.26 5.86 10.49
CA HIS A 45 15.01 5.71 11.22
C HIS A 45 15.24 5.47 12.74
N PRO A 46 14.47 6.09 13.65
CA PRO A 46 14.75 6.06 15.09
C PRO A 46 14.82 4.68 15.75
N ASN A 47 14.19 3.67 15.15
CA ASN A 47 14.18 2.29 15.65
C ASN A 47 15.18 1.36 14.95
N GLY A 48 16.05 1.90 14.08
CA GLY A 48 17.03 1.11 13.32
C GLY A 48 16.41 0.19 12.26
N LYS A 49 15.15 0.41 11.86
CA LYS A 49 14.43 -0.36 10.83
C LYS A 49 14.07 0.53 9.64
N GLU A 50 14.01 -0.08 8.48
CA GLU A 50 13.53 0.60 7.27
C GLU A 50 12.04 0.97 7.39
N LEU A 51 11.65 2.09 6.77
CA LEU A 51 10.25 2.51 6.66
C LEU A 51 9.77 2.37 5.22
N PHE A 52 8.63 1.71 5.07
CA PHE A 52 7.90 1.60 3.81
C PHE A 52 6.44 1.97 4.04
N CYS A 53 5.80 2.55 3.04
CA CYS A 53 4.34 2.65 3.00
C CYS A 53 3.82 1.76 1.87
N THR A 54 2.95 0.80 2.21
CA THR A 54 2.33 -0.09 1.24
C THR A 54 0.81 0.03 1.32
N THR A 55 0.20 0.28 0.17
CA THR A 55 -1.26 0.31 0.00
C THR A 55 -1.66 -0.87 -0.86
N THR A 56 -2.68 -1.60 -0.39
CA THR A 56 -3.27 -2.73 -1.12
C THR A 56 -4.77 -2.52 -1.24
N LEU A 57 -5.29 -2.75 -2.44
CA LEU A 57 -6.72 -2.69 -2.76
C LEU A 57 -7.10 -3.97 -3.49
N PRO A 58 -7.43 -5.06 -2.78
CA PRO A 58 -8.03 -6.23 -3.40
C PRO A 58 -9.49 -5.93 -3.81
N VAL A 59 -9.84 -6.40 -5.00
CA VAL A 59 -11.20 -6.44 -5.55
C VAL A 59 -11.69 -7.89 -5.60
N LYS A 60 -12.83 -8.17 -4.97
CA LYS A 60 -13.45 -9.51 -4.99
C LYS A 60 -13.70 -9.96 -6.44
N GLY A 61 -13.33 -11.20 -6.77
CA GLY A 61 -13.53 -11.78 -8.10
C GLY A 61 -12.60 -11.27 -9.22
N ASN A 62 -11.99 -10.08 -9.07
CA ASN A 62 -11.16 -9.46 -10.11
C ASN A 62 -9.68 -9.31 -9.73
N THR A 63 -9.27 -9.66 -8.50
CA THR A 63 -7.84 -9.60 -8.09
C THR A 63 -7.08 -10.81 -8.63
N PRO A 64 -6.05 -10.60 -9.48
CA PRO A 64 -5.16 -11.67 -9.95
C PRO A 64 -4.39 -12.32 -8.81
N ASP A 65 -4.03 -13.60 -8.97
CA ASP A 65 -3.36 -14.38 -7.93
C ASP A 65 -2.04 -13.74 -7.48
N TRP A 66 -1.24 -13.20 -8.42
CA TRP A 66 0.02 -12.55 -8.05
C TRP A 66 -0.15 -11.32 -7.14
N ILE A 67 -1.27 -10.58 -7.24
CA ILE A 67 -1.56 -9.48 -6.30
C ILE A 67 -1.92 -10.05 -4.93
N ARG A 68 -2.68 -11.16 -4.88
CA ARG A 68 -3.04 -11.83 -3.62
C ARG A 68 -1.79 -12.37 -2.93
N ASP A 69 -0.85 -12.94 -3.68
CA ASP A 69 0.42 -13.44 -3.16
C ASP A 69 1.25 -12.31 -2.55
N VAL A 70 1.31 -11.15 -3.22
CA VAL A 70 1.98 -9.96 -2.67
C VAL A 70 1.29 -9.47 -1.40
N ILE A 71 -0.05 -9.42 -1.35
CA ILE A 71 -0.80 -9.02 -0.15
C ILE A 71 -0.50 -9.98 1.01
N ALA A 72 -0.58 -11.29 0.77
CA ALA A 72 -0.27 -12.32 1.75
C ALA A 72 1.17 -12.24 2.27
N MET A 73 2.13 -11.89 1.39
CA MET A 73 3.51 -11.65 1.79
C MET A 73 3.63 -10.51 2.83
N TYR A 74 2.85 -9.43 2.68
CA TYR A 74 2.86 -8.32 3.64
C TYR A 74 2.10 -8.66 4.94
N GLU A 75 0.96 -9.35 4.85
CA GLU A 75 0.18 -9.78 6.02
C GLU A 75 0.90 -10.84 6.87
N GLY A 76 1.77 -11.65 6.25
CA GLY A 76 2.61 -12.62 6.95
C GLY A 76 3.83 -12.03 7.69
N ARG A 77 4.16 -10.74 7.46
CA ARG A 77 5.28 -10.08 8.15
C ARG A 77 4.85 -9.63 9.55
N ARG A 78 5.41 -10.25 10.58
CA ARG A 78 5.12 -10.01 12.02
C ARG A 78 5.78 -8.75 12.63
N ASP A 79 6.46 -7.94 11.82
CA ASP A 79 7.00 -6.65 12.25
C ASP A 79 6.00 -5.53 11.97
N PRO A 80 5.94 -4.44 12.76
CA PRO A 80 4.93 -3.39 12.60
C PRO A 80 5.17 -2.59 11.32
N ILE A 81 4.73 -3.14 10.19
CA ILE A 81 4.51 -2.42 8.94
C ILE A 81 3.08 -1.90 9.02
N ILE A 82 2.89 -0.58 9.01
CA ILE A 82 1.56 -0.01 8.86
C ILE A 82 1.08 -0.35 7.44
N THR A 83 0.24 -1.37 7.34
CA THR A 83 -0.42 -1.78 6.10
C THR A 83 -1.84 -1.24 6.14
N ALA A 84 -2.19 -0.36 5.20
CA ALA A 84 -3.57 0.05 4.99
C ALA A 84 -4.17 -0.80 3.87
N THR A 85 -4.96 -1.81 4.26
CA THR A 85 -5.71 -2.66 3.33
C THR A 85 -7.15 -2.15 3.25
N ILE A 86 -7.64 -1.87 2.05
CA ILE A 86 -9.05 -1.53 1.83
C ILE A 86 -9.69 -2.63 0.97
N THR A 87 -10.68 -3.33 1.51
CA THR A 87 -11.40 -4.39 0.80
C THR A 87 -12.72 -3.85 0.27
N ILE A 88 -12.98 -4.01 -1.03
CA ILE A 88 -14.27 -3.64 -1.64
C ILE A 88 -15.14 -4.88 -1.75
N THR A 89 -16.28 -4.86 -1.06
CA THR A 89 -17.39 -5.79 -1.27
C THR A 89 -18.49 -5.06 -2.03
N LYS A 90 -18.58 -5.26 -3.35
CA LYS A 90 -19.80 -4.90 -4.09
C LYS A 90 -20.77 -6.07 -3.93
N GLU A 91 -21.94 -5.83 -3.34
CA GLU A 91 -23.07 -6.74 -3.49
C GLU A 91 -23.57 -6.61 -4.91
N ASP A 92 -23.66 -7.74 -5.62
CA ASP A 92 -24.26 -7.79 -6.94
C ASP A 92 -25.74 -7.39 -6.79
N SER A 93 -26.06 -6.17 -7.21
CA SER A 93 -27.44 -5.77 -7.45
C SER A 93 -27.97 -6.59 -8.62
N HIS A 94 -28.68 -7.68 -8.30
CA HIS A 94 -29.49 -8.41 -9.27
C HIS A 94 -30.55 -7.45 -9.83
N GLU A 95 -30.45 -7.18 -11.13
CA GLU A 95 -31.51 -6.59 -11.96
C GLU A 95 -32.01 -7.65 -12.95
#